data_AF-A0A7V0JU34-F1
#
_entry.id   AF-A0A7V0JU34-F1
#
_cell.length_a   1.000
_cell.length_b   1.000
_cell.length_c   1.000
_cell.angle_alpha   90.00
_cell.angle_beta   90.00
_cell.angle_gamma   90.00
#
_symmetry.space_group_name_H-M   'P 1'
#
loop_
_entity.id
_entity.type
_entity.pdbx_description
1 polymer ?
#
loop_
_entity_poly.entity_id
_entity_poly.type
_entity_poly.pdbx_seq_one_letter_code
_entity_poly.pdbx_strand_id
1 'polypeptide(L)'
;MIVMKFGGTSVGDGERIRRVARIVKDRASAGGQRFAVVVSAMEGVTDALIKAARAAANHNSDILHHTIAELYKRHQEAAEAVSPAGEKEALLGEVRTLIREFENLCTAIQVLGELTPRGLDAVASLGERLSARLLAAAIRAEGVPARAIEATGLVVTDDRHGAASPLMD
;
A
#
# COMPACT_ATOMS: atom_id res chain seq x y z
N MET A 1 -3.14 -4.77 -24.33
CA MET A 1 -3.22 -4.93 -22.86
C MET A 1 -3.71 -3.61 -22.29
N ILE A 2 -4.62 -3.62 -21.32
CA ILE A 2 -5.11 -2.40 -20.66
C ILE A 2 -4.45 -2.28 -19.29
N VAL A 3 -4.09 -1.06 -18.88
CA VAL A 3 -3.66 -0.77 -17.50
C VAL A 3 -4.68 0.18 -16.88
N MET A 4 -5.23 -0.21 -15.73
CA MET A 4 -6.21 0.58 -14.98
C MET A 4 -5.52 1.15 -13.74
N LYS A 5 -5.39 2.48 -13.65
CA LYS A 5 -4.77 3.13 -12.49
C LYS A 5 -5.81 3.79 -11.60
N PHE A 6 -5.74 3.51 -10.31
CA PHE A 6 -6.60 4.12 -9.29
C PHE A 6 -5.76 4.96 -8.31
N GLY A 7 -6.15 6.21 -8.11
CA GLY A 7 -5.48 7.14 -7.18
C GLY A 7 -5.93 6.95 -5.74
N GLY A 8 -5.24 7.60 -4.80
CA GLY A 8 -5.51 7.42 -3.37
C GLY A 8 -6.93 7.80 -2.95
N THR A 9 -7.52 8.81 -3.58
CA THR A 9 -8.94 9.17 -3.37
C THR A 9 -9.89 8.06 -3.79
N SER A 10 -9.57 7.33 -4.87
CA SER A 10 -10.35 6.18 -5.37
C SER A 10 -10.27 4.96 -4.46
N VAL A 11 -9.28 4.89 -3.58
CA VAL A 11 -9.07 3.78 -2.64
C VAL A 11 -8.95 4.26 -1.18
N GLY A 12 -9.58 5.40 -0.87
CA GLY A 12 -9.43 6.07 0.44
C GLY A 12 -9.99 5.29 1.63
N ASP A 13 -10.91 4.36 1.40
CA ASP A 13 -11.56 3.52 2.41
C ASP A 13 -12.04 2.19 1.78
N GLY A 14 -12.52 1.28 2.61
CA GLY A 14 -12.99 -0.04 2.16
C GLY A 14 -14.18 0.01 1.20
N GLU A 15 -15.08 0.99 1.31
CA GLU A 15 -16.21 1.12 0.39
C GLU A 15 -15.74 1.53 -1.01
N ARG A 16 -14.83 2.50 -1.07
CA ARG A 16 -14.21 2.95 -2.33
C ARG A 16 -13.38 1.82 -2.96
N ILE A 17 -12.66 1.04 -2.17
CA ILE A 17 -11.94 -0.14 -2.67
C ILE A 17 -12.90 -1.19 -3.26
N ARG A 18 -14.04 -1.48 -2.62
CA ARG A 18 -15.08 -2.36 -3.20
C ARG A 18 -15.62 -1.81 -4.52
N ARG A 19 -15.83 -0.49 -4.60
CA ARG A 19 -16.30 0.16 -5.84
C ARG A 19 -15.29 -0.02 -6.97
N VAL A 20 -14.00 0.13 -6.69
CA VAL A 20 -12.92 -0.16 -7.64
C VAL A 20 -12.94 -1.63 -8.06
N ALA A 21 -13.11 -2.56 -7.12
CA ALA A 21 -13.18 -3.99 -7.44
C ALA A 21 -14.34 -4.33 -8.40
N ARG A 22 -15.50 -3.68 -8.27
CA ARG A 22 -16.62 -3.84 -9.22
C ARG A 22 -16.29 -3.32 -10.62
N ILE A 23 -15.61 -2.18 -10.73
CA ILE A 23 -15.13 -1.66 -12.02
C ILE A 23 -14.19 -2.66 -12.69
N VAL A 24 -13.30 -3.29 -11.90
CA VAL A 24 -12.39 -4.34 -12.39
C VAL A 24 -13.16 -5.59 -12.81
N LYS A 25 -14.19 -6.00 -12.07
CA LYS A 25 -15.07 -7.13 -12.41
C LYS A 25 -15.84 -6.92 -13.71
N ASP A 26 -16.42 -5.74 -13.89
CA ASP A 26 -17.14 -5.40 -15.11
C ASP A 26 -16.19 -5.47 -16.32
N ARG A 27 -14.96 -4.98 -16.14
CA ARG A 27 -13.92 -5.10 -17.16
C ARG A 27 -13.53 -6.54 -17.46
N ALA A 28 -13.38 -7.39 -16.44
CA ALA A 28 -13.08 -8.81 -16.61
C ALA A 28 -14.20 -9.56 -17.36
N SER A 29 -15.45 -9.18 -17.11
CA SER A 29 -16.64 -9.80 -17.71
C SER A 29 -16.87 -9.41 -19.18
N ALA A 30 -16.34 -8.27 -19.62
CA ALA A 30 -16.49 -7.78 -21.00
C ALA A 30 -15.67 -8.56 -22.06
N GLY A 31 -14.85 -9.53 -21.65
CA GLY A 31 -14.10 -10.43 -22.54
C GLY A 31 -12.87 -9.82 -23.24
N GLY A 32 -11.96 -10.70 -23.66
CA GLY A 32 -11.04 -10.47 -24.77
C GLY A 32 -9.71 -9.74 -24.53
N GLN A 33 -9.41 -9.18 -23.35
CA GLN A 33 -8.14 -8.49 -23.13
C GLN A 33 -7.55 -8.70 -21.73
N ARG A 34 -6.27 -9.10 -21.69
CA ARG A 34 -5.46 -9.04 -20.46
C ARG A 34 -5.34 -7.60 -19.98
N PHE A 35 -5.47 -7.40 -18.67
CA PHE A 35 -5.29 -6.11 -18.04
C PHE A 35 -4.48 -6.23 -16.75
N ALA A 36 -3.88 -5.11 -16.35
CA ALA A 36 -3.24 -4.93 -15.05
C ALA A 36 -3.90 -3.79 -14.30
N VAL A 37 -3.88 -3.85 -12.98
CA VAL A 37 -4.42 -2.80 -12.10
C VAL A 37 -3.27 -2.23 -11.29
N VAL A 38 -3.14 -0.90 -11.29
CA VAL A 38 -2.15 -0.14 -10.54
C VAL A 38 -2.88 0.72 -9.52
N VAL A 39 -2.41 0.73 -8.29
CA VAL A 39 -3.06 1.44 -7.19
C VAL A 39 -2.04 2.27 -6.42
N SER A 40 -2.44 3.48 -6.03
CA SER A 40 -1.68 4.31 -5.09
C SER A 40 -1.96 3.88 -3.64
N ALA A 41 -1.22 4.40 -2.67
CA ALA A 41 -1.62 4.33 -1.26
C ALA A 41 -3.04 4.90 -1.03
N MET A 42 -3.71 4.49 0.06
CA MET A 42 -4.98 5.10 0.47
C MET A 42 -4.78 6.59 0.75
N GLU A 43 -5.79 7.42 0.46
CA GLU A 43 -5.75 8.89 0.62
C GLU A 43 -5.09 9.34 1.94
N GLY A 44 -4.01 10.12 1.87
CA GLY A 44 -3.28 10.66 3.04
C GLY A 44 -2.33 9.68 3.74
N VAL A 45 -2.26 8.41 3.35
CA VAL A 45 -1.36 7.43 3.96
C VAL A 45 0.11 7.75 3.69
N THR A 46 0.47 8.10 2.45
CA THR A 46 1.86 8.46 2.10
C THR A 46 2.36 9.64 2.93
N ASP A 47 1.53 10.69 3.08
CA ASP A 47 1.89 11.87 3.87
C ASP A 47 2.07 11.51 5.36
N ALA A 48 1.20 10.65 5.90
CA ALA A 48 1.30 10.17 7.28
C ALA A 48 2.58 9.37 7.53
N LEU A 49 2.92 8.44 6.62
CA LEU A 49 4.15 7.64 6.67
C LEU A 49 5.40 8.54 6.68
N ILE A 50 5.46 9.50 5.75
CA ILE A 50 6.56 10.46 5.64
C ILE A 50 6.66 11.33 6.90
N LYS A 51 5.53 11.82 7.42
CA LYS A 51 5.48 12.63 8.64
C LYS A 51 6.03 11.85 9.84
N ALA A 52 5.65 10.59 10.00
CA ALA A 52 6.11 9.74 11.09
C ALA A 52 7.60 9.41 10.98
N ALA A 53 8.12 9.14 9.77
CA ALA A 53 9.57 8.94 9.59
C ALA A 53 10.38 10.20 9.91
N ARG A 54 9.89 11.39 9.52
CA ARG A 54 10.52 12.66 9.90
C ARG A 54 10.45 12.90 11.41
N ALA A 55 9.35 12.54 12.06
CA ALA A 55 9.22 12.63 13.51
C ALA A 55 10.19 11.68 14.23
N ALA A 56 10.34 10.45 13.72
CA ALA A 56 11.28 9.46 14.23
C ALA A 56 12.73 9.97 14.16
N ALA A 57 13.13 10.58 13.05
CA ALA A 57 14.47 11.18 12.90
C ALA A 57 14.74 12.32 13.91
N ASN A 58 13.69 12.98 14.41
CA ASN A 58 13.76 14.02 15.42
C ASN A 58 13.47 13.51 16.85
N HIS A 59 13.56 12.19 17.06
CA HIS A 59 13.29 11.51 18.35
C HIS A 59 11.90 11.79 18.94
N ASN A 60 10.90 12.08 18.10
CA ASN A 60 9.52 12.27 18.53
C ASN A 60 8.73 10.97 18.35
N SER A 61 8.72 10.14 19.42
CA SER A 61 8.07 8.83 19.41
C SER A 61 6.54 8.88 19.49
N ASP A 62 5.94 9.99 19.99
CA ASP A 62 4.48 10.10 20.13
C ASP A 62 3.78 10.13 18.76
N ILE A 63 4.33 10.90 17.81
CA ILE A 63 3.80 10.95 16.45
C ILE A 63 3.91 9.58 15.78
N LEU A 64 5.01 8.86 16.01
CA LEU A 64 5.22 7.52 15.45
C LEU A 64 4.17 6.53 15.97
N HIS A 65 4.02 6.40 17.29
CA HIS A 65 3.06 5.49 17.90
C HIS A 65 1.62 5.79 17.47
N HIS A 66 1.24 7.07 17.46
CA HIS A 66 -0.08 7.48 16.98
C HIS A 66 -0.30 7.11 15.51
N THR A 67 0.71 7.35 14.66
CA THR A 67 0.62 7.02 13.23
C THR A 67 0.51 5.52 12.99
N ILE A 68 1.26 4.69 13.72
CA ILE A 68 1.17 3.22 13.64
C ILE A 68 -0.24 2.75 14.01
N ALA A 69 -0.80 3.26 15.11
CA ALA A 69 -2.13 2.90 15.57
C ALA A 69 -3.22 3.28 14.53
N GLU A 70 -3.14 4.49 13.98
CA GLU A 70 -4.10 4.97 12.98
C GLU A 70 -3.98 4.21 11.65
N LEU A 71 -2.75 3.94 11.20
CA LEU A 71 -2.51 3.10 10.02
C LEU A 71 -3.11 1.70 10.21
N TYR A 72 -2.85 1.05 11.35
CA TYR A 72 -3.41 -0.26 11.63
C TYR A 72 -4.93 -0.24 11.63
N LYS A 73 -5.54 0.67 12.38
CA LYS A 73 -7.00 0.80 12.47
C LYS A 73 -7.63 0.98 11.10
N ARG A 74 -7.15 1.94 10.31
CA ARG A 74 -7.70 2.26 9.00
C ARG A 74 -7.61 1.09 8.02
N HIS A 75 -6.48 0.38 8.00
CA HIS A 75 -6.29 -0.77 7.12
C HIS A 75 -7.03 -2.01 7.63
N GLN A 76 -7.22 -2.18 8.94
CA GLN A 76 -8.09 -3.20 9.51
C GLN A 76 -9.54 -2.99 9.07
N GLU A 77 -10.08 -1.77 9.22
CA GLU A 77 -11.44 -1.43 8.79
C GLU A 77 -11.62 -1.65 7.28
N ALA A 78 -10.64 -1.27 6.47
CA ALA A 78 -10.66 -1.54 5.04
C ALA A 78 -10.60 -3.05 4.73
N ALA A 79 -9.76 -3.82 5.42
CA ALA A 79 -9.68 -5.27 5.26
C ALA A 79 -11.01 -5.97 5.60
N GLU A 80 -11.68 -5.52 6.68
CA GLU A 80 -13.00 -6.02 7.08
C GLU A 80 -14.07 -5.72 6.06
N ALA A 81 -14.00 -4.54 5.44
CA ALA A 81 -14.93 -4.14 4.40
C ALA A 81 -14.77 -4.94 3.09
N VAL A 82 -13.57 -5.41 2.76
CA VAL A 82 -13.28 -5.96 1.42
C VAL A 82 -13.10 -7.48 1.37
N SER A 83 -12.83 -8.14 2.51
CA SER A 83 -12.42 -9.54 2.51
C SER A 83 -13.61 -10.50 2.68
N PRO A 84 -13.64 -11.63 1.94
CA PRO A 84 -14.52 -12.74 2.30
C PRO A 84 -14.09 -13.37 3.63
N ALA A 85 -15.03 -14.01 4.33
CA ALA A 85 -14.82 -14.52 5.70
C ALA A 85 -13.59 -15.45 5.86
N GLY A 86 -13.25 -16.22 4.82
CA GLY A 86 -12.10 -17.15 4.85
C GLY A 86 -10.73 -16.52 4.59
N GLU A 87 -10.66 -15.31 4.02
CA GLU A 87 -9.38 -14.65 3.68
C GLU A 87 -9.00 -13.52 4.65
N LYS A 88 -9.95 -13.07 5.48
CA LYS A 88 -9.78 -11.93 6.39
C LYS A 88 -8.54 -12.07 7.27
N GLU A 89 -8.37 -13.21 7.94
CA GLU A 89 -7.26 -13.38 8.90
C GLU A 89 -5.89 -13.36 8.21
N ALA A 90 -5.79 -13.97 7.03
CA ALA A 90 -4.58 -13.95 6.22
C ALA A 90 -4.24 -12.51 5.78
N LEU A 91 -5.22 -11.75 5.29
CA LEU A 91 -5.02 -10.37 4.87
C LEU A 91 -4.61 -9.47 6.05
N LEU A 92 -5.25 -9.62 7.22
CA LEU A 92 -4.87 -8.90 8.42
C LEU A 92 -3.45 -9.28 8.88
N GLY A 93 -3.04 -10.54 8.71
CA GLY A 93 -1.66 -10.98 8.93
C GLY A 93 -0.64 -10.25 8.04
N GLU A 94 -0.96 -10.08 6.75
CA GLU A 94 -0.12 -9.31 5.82
C GLU A 94 -0.06 -7.82 6.20
N VAL A 95 -1.19 -7.21 6.57
CA VAL A 95 -1.27 -5.82 7.04
C VAL A 95 -0.41 -5.62 8.30
N ARG A 96 -0.52 -6.50 9.29
CA ARG A 96 0.30 -6.47 10.51
C ARG A 96 1.79 -6.58 10.21
N THR A 97 2.15 -7.42 9.24
CA THR A 97 3.56 -7.62 8.84
C THR A 97 4.14 -6.34 8.24
N LEU A 98 3.42 -5.69 7.32
CA LEU A 98 3.86 -4.43 6.73
C LEU A 98 3.93 -3.30 7.76
N ILE A 99 2.96 -3.21 8.67
CA ILE A 99 3.02 -2.18 9.73
C ILE A 99 4.20 -2.39 10.67
N ARG A 100 4.55 -3.64 11.00
CA ARG A 100 5.77 -3.96 11.75
C ARG A 100 7.03 -3.59 10.99
N GLU A 101 7.06 -3.78 9.66
CA GLU A 101 8.17 -3.34 8.82
C GLU A 101 8.33 -1.81 8.89
N PHE A 102 7.23 -1.07 8.79
CA PHE A 102 7.25 0.39 8.94
C PHE A 102 7.73 0.84 10.32
N GLU A 103 7.27 0.18 11.39
CA GLU A 103 7.73 0.41 12.76
C GLU A 103 9.25 0.20 12.87
N ASN A 104 9.76 -0.93 12.39
CA ASN A 104 11.18 -1.25 12.41
C ASN A 104 12.03 -0.23 11.64
N LEU A 105 11.57 0.23 10.47
CA LEU A 105 12.23 1.27 9.69
C LEU A 105 12.31 2.58 10.49
N CYS A 106 11.20 3.00 11.10
CA CYS A 106 11.16 4.21 11.92
C CYS A 106 12.03 4.09 13.18
N THR A 107 12.07 2.92 13.83
CA THR A 107 12.97 2.67 14.95
C THR A 107 14.43 2.83 14.53
N ALA A 108 14.82 2.27 13.38
CA ALA A 108 16.18 2.42 12.87
C ALA A 108 16.52 3.89 12.56
N ILE A 109 15.60 4.62 11.92
CA ILE A 109 15.73 6.07 11.66
C ILE A 109 15.91 6.85 12.97
N GLN A 110 15.14 6.52 14.00
CA GLN A 110 15.23 7.16 15.31
C GLN A 110 16.56 6.85 16.03
N VAL A 111 17.08 5.63 15.92
CA VAL A 111 18.38 5.24 16.50
C VAL A 111 19.53 5.97 15.81
N LEU A 112 19.47 6.09 14.48
CA LEU A 112 20.50 6.78 13.70
C LEU A 112 20.40 8.31 13.81
N GLY A 113 19.20 8.84 14.10
CA GLY A 113 18.95 10.28 14.11
C GLY A 113 18.94 10.92 12.72
N GLU A 114 18.81 10.11 11.65
CA GLU A 114 18.82 10.58 10.27
C GLU A 114 17.77 9.87 9.40
N LEU A 115 17.16 10.63 8.50
CA LEU A 115 16.29 10.11 7.45
C LEU A 115 16.94 10.31 6.08
N THR A 116 17.53 9.25 5.55
CA THR A 116 18.14 9.25 4.21
C THR A 116 17.07 9.20 3.12
N PRO A 117 17.38 9.63 1.86
CA PRO A 117 16.46 9.47 0.73
C PRO A 117 16.01 8.01 0.52
N ARG A 118 16.92 7.05 0.70
CA ARG A 118 16.62 5.62 0.64
C ARG A 118 15.64 5.18 1.73
N GLY A 119 15.84 5.66 2.96
CA GLY A 119 14.92 5.39 4.07
C GLY A 119 13.54 5.98 3.83
N LEU A 120 13.48 7.19 3.25
CA LEU A 120 12.22 7.84 2.87
C LEU A 120 11.46 7.04 1.81
N ASP A 121 12.13 6.58 0.75
CA ASP A 121 11.52 5.72 -0.29
C ASP A 121 10.98 4.41 0.30
N ALA A 122 11.78 3.76 1.16
CA ALA A 122 11.39 2.53 1.82
C ALA A 122 10.11 2.73 2.66
N VAL A 123 10.06 3.78 3.47
CA VAL A 123 8.89 4.13 4.27
C VAL A 123 7.68 4.46 3.40
N ALA A 124 7.84 5.33 2.40
CA ALA A 124 6.74 5.78 1.55
C ALA A 124 6.09 4.63 0.78
N SER A 125 6.88 3.64 0.33
CA SER A 125 6.42 2.47 -0.44
C SER A 125 5.39 1.59 0.29
N LEU A 126 5.33 1.67 1.62
CA LEU A 126 4.42 0.85 2.43
C LEU A 126 2.96 1.15 2.11
N GLY A 127 2.65 2.39 1.71
CA GLY A 127 1.29 2.80 1.38
C GLY A 127 0.69 2.00 0.22
N GLU A 128 1.41 1.92 -0.91
CA GLU A 128 0.99 1.11 -2.07
C GLU A 128 1.01 -0.39 -1.76
N ARG A 129 1.98 -0.86 -0.98
CA ARG A 129 2.08 -2.29 -0.61
C ARG A 129 0.88 -2.75 0.20
N LEU A 130 0.37 -1.90 1.09
CA LEU A 130 -0.86 -2.14 1.85
C LEU A 130 -2.10 -2.09 0.93
N SER A 131 -2.25 -1.04 0.11
CA SER A 131 -3.44 -0.86 -0.72
C SER A 131 -3.58 -1.93 -1.82
N ALA A 132 -2.47 -2.40 -2.39
CA ALA A 132 -2.46 -3.47 -3.39
C ALA A 132 -3.06 -4.78 -2.85
N ARG A 133 -2.78 -5.11 -1.58
CA ARG A 133 -3.29 -6.31 -0.91
C ARG A 133 -4.79 -6.21 -0.63
N LEU A 134 -5.22 -5.06 -0.11
CA LEU A 134 -6.65 -4.76 0.10
C LEU A 134 -7.44 -4.85 -1.20
N LEU A 135 -6.93 -4.24 -2.27
CA LEU A 135 -7.60 -4.25 -3.57
C LEU A 135 -7.62 -5.66 -4.19
N ALA A 136 -6.53 -6.43 -4.09
CA ALA A 136 -6.52 -7.80 -4.58
C ALA A 136 -7.55 -8.68 -3.86
N ALA A 137 -7.69 -8.53 -2.53
CA ALA A 137 -8.73 -9.22 -1.76
C ALA A 137 -10.14 -8.79 -2.20
N ALA A 138 -10.37 -7.50 -2.40
CA ALA A 138 -11.65 -6.96 -2.88
C ALA A 138 -12.03 -7.52 -4.26
N ILE A 139 -11.07 -7.61 -5.19
CA ILE A 139 -11.30 -8.17 -6.53
C ILE A 139 -11.64 -9.66 -6.45
N ARG A 140 -10.97 -10.43 -5.58
CA ARG A 140 -11.32 -11.84 -5.33
C ARG A 140 -12.69 -11.99 -4.71
N ALA A 141 -13.09 -11.10 -3.81
CA ALA A 141 -14.45 -11.09 -3.23
C ALA A 141 -15.55 -10.90 -4.30
N GLU A 142 -15.24 -10.22 -5.41
CA GLU A 142 -16.13 -10.08 -6.56
C GLU A 142 -16.09 -11.28 -7.53
N GLY A 143 -15.33 -12.34 -7.21
CA GLY A 143 -15.22 -13.57 -7.98
C GLY A 143 -14.16 -13.55 -9.08
N VAL A 144 -13.29 -12.53 -9.11
CA VAL A 144 -12.24 -12.40 -10.13
C VAL A 144 -10.88 -12.81 -9.54
N PRO A 145 -10.14 -13.74 -10.17
CA PRO A 145 -8.79 -14.10 -9.72
C PRO A 145 -7.86 -12.89 -9.73
N ALA A 146 -7.27 -12.56 -8.58
CA ALA A 146 -6.36 -11.44 -8.42
C ALA A 146 -5.29 -11.71 -7.37
N ARG A 147 -4.08 -11.19 -7.61
CA ARG A 147 -2.93 -11.26 -6.72
C ARG A 147 -2.27 -9.89 -6.62
N ALA A 148 -1.90 -9.48 -5.42
CA ALA A 148 -1.09 -8.28 -5.21
C ALA A 148 0.36 -8.54 -5.69
N ILE A 149 0.93 -7.58 -6.40
CA ILE A 149 2.31 -7.64 -6.90
C ILE A 149 2.99 -6.34 -6.51
N GLU A 150 4.19 -6.45 -5.91
CA GLU A 150 5.03 -5.30 -5.62
C GLU A 150 5.89 -4.97 -6.85
N ALA A 151 5.93 -3.69 -7.23
CA ALA A 151 6.68 -3.25 -8.41
C ALA A 151 8.19 -3.45 -8.27
N THR A 152 8.71 -3.59 -7.04
CA THR A 152 10.12 -3.84 -6.73
C THR A 152 10.69 -5.10 -7.39
N GLY A 153 9.83 -6.08 -7.72
CA GLY A 153 10.24 -7.28 -8.46
C GLY A 153 10.08 -7.18 -9.98
N LEU A 154 9.64 -6.03 -10.51
CA LEU A 154 9.26 -5.87 -11.92
C LEU A 154 9.90 -4.65 -12.59
N VAL A 155 9.98 -3.52 -11.89
CA VAL A 155 10.50 -2.25 -12.41
C VAL A 155 11.85 -2.00 -11.76
N VAL A 156 12.90 -2.08 -12.55
CA VAL A 156 14.26 -1.75 -12.12
C VAL A 156 14.49 -0.26 -12.37
N THR A 157 15.13 0.42 -11.43
CA THR A 157 15.47 1.85 -11.52
C THR A 157 16.95 2.08 -11.27
N ASP A 158 17.42 3.28 -11.57
CA ASP A 158 18.68 3.79 -11.02
C ASP A 158 18.64 3.93 -9.48
N ASP A 159 19.78 4.28 -8.88
CA ASP A 159 19.94 4.44 -7.42
C ASP A 159 19.61 5.86 -6.93
N ARG A 160 18.97 6.68 -7.78
CA ARG A 160 18.61 8.07 -7.45
C ARG A 160 17.32 8.12 -6.62
N HIS A 161 17.43 7.68 -5.37
CA HIS A 161 16.32 7.69 -4.39
C HIS A 161 15.55 9.02 -4.33
N GLY A 162 14.23 8.92 -4.17
CA GLY A 162 13.27 10.04 -4.20
C GLY A 162 12.82 10.47 -5.60
N ALA A 163 13.58 10.17 -6.65
CA ALA A 163 13.25 10.51 -8.04
C ALA A 163 13.93 9.54 -9.03
N ALA A 164 13.85 8.25 -8.73
CA ALA A 164 14.56 7.23 -9.49
C ALA A 164 13.99 7.09 -10.91
N SER A 165 14.86 6.91 -11.89
CA SER A 165 14.46 6.72 -13.29
C SER A 165 14.36 5.23 -13.62
N PRO A 166 13.28 4.76 -14.28
CA PRO A 166 13.20 3.38 -14.76
C PRO A 166 14.33 3.04 -15.73
N LEU A 167 14.98 1.90 -15.54
CA LEU A 167 15.88 1.29 -16.50
C LEU A 167 15.02 0.50 -17.50
N MET A 168 15.07 0.88 -18.77
CA MET A 168 14.18 0.37 -19.82
C MET A 168 14.80 -0.78 -20.63
N ASP A 169 16.03 -1.18 -20.29
CA ASP A 169 16.87 -2.12 -21.03
C ASP A 169 16.96 -3.49 -20.35
#